data_AF-A0A6P7G402-F1
#
_entry.id   AF-A0A6P7G402-F1
#
_cell.length_a   1.000
_cell.length_b   1.000
_cell.length_c   1.000
_cell.angle_alpha   90.00
_cell.angle_beta   90.00
_cell.angle_gamma   90.00
#
_symmetry.space_group_name_H-M   'P 1'
#
loop_
_entity.id
_entity.type
_entity.pdbx_description
1 polymer ?
#
loop_
_entity_poly.entity_id
_entity_poly.type
_entity_poly.pdbx_seq_one_letter_code
_entity_poly.pdbx_strand_id
1 'polypeptide(L)'
;MPVLRKRAQGDNKIVNGLFIHSNPPRVLQLNSAYVRQLIRHGDVDKLEQAVLEGQGKKLIGEYSADYKTRTFLKSIPALMSKISLLHDAVNSDRLDELQSLLDEEPEKKRKMVMAKDESGVGLLHKAIYYDLKDIYKWMVDKYPQTVHMRDSEGRTPYHYTPMCKDPNSVQKFLIAAGADPSIGDNSQRTAKYYMDHKQELELPSSQKSTTISRKNTAHKD
;
A
#
# COMPACT_ATOMS: atom_id res chain seq x y z
N MET A 1 -27.16 7.00 -44.30
CA MET A 1 -25.69 6.91 -44.24
C MET A 1 -25.24 7.33 -42.84
N PRO A 2 -24.67 6.44 -42.01
CA PRO A 2 -24.31 6.80 -40.63
C PRO A 2 -23.01 7.61 -40.60
N VAL A 3 -23.00 8.64 -39.76
CA VAL A 3 -21.87 9.56 -39.55
C VAL A 3 -20.85 8.91 -38.61
N LEU A 4 -19.62 8.70 -39.09
CA LEU A 4 -18.50 8.21 -38.29
C LEU A 4 -18.01 9.30 -37.32
N ARG A 5 -18.18 9.07 -36.02
CA ARG A 5 -17.70 9.93 -34.93
C ARG A 5 -16.19 9.74 -34.78
N LYS A 6 -15.40 10.78 -35.06
CA LYS A 6 -13.95 10.81 -34.77
C LYS A 6 -13.71 10.65 -33.26
N ARG A 7 -12.97 9.61 -32.87
CA ARG A 7 -12.41 9.46 -31.51
C ARG A 7 -11.21 10.40 -31.37
N ALA A 8 -11.17 11.13 -30.24
CA ALA A 8 -10.03 11.94 -29.85
C ALA A 8 -8.79 11.04 -29.64
N GLN A 9 -7.68 11.44 -30.24
CA GLN A 9 -6.37 10.80 -30.11
C GLN A 9 -5.84 11.04 -28.70
N GLY A 10 -5.62 9.97 -27.95
CA GLY A 10 -4.81 10.01 -26.73
C GLY A 10 -3.33 9.98 -27.13
N ASP A 11 -2.56 10.94 -26.62
CA ASP A 11 -1.11 11.05 -26.80
C ASP A 11 -0.39 9.89 -26.09
N ASN A 12 -0.29 8.76 -26.80
CA ASN A 12 0.49 7.60 -26.38
C ASN A 12 1.90 7.71 -26.96
N LYS A 13 2.90 7.99 -26.11
CA LYS A 13 4.30 7.96 -26.52
C LYS A 13 4.71 6.53 -26.88
N ILE A 14 5.12 6.35 -28.13
CA ILE A 14 5.60 5.11 -28.73
C ILE A 14 7.09 4.96 -28.42
N VAL A 15 7.48 3.88 -27.74
CA VAL A 15 8.87 3.37 -27.78
C VAL A 15 8.81 1.85 -27.90
N ASN A 16 9.27 1.31 -29.03
CA ASN A 16 9.58 -0.10 -29.29
C ASN A 16 8.46 -1.15 -29.17
N GLY A 17 7.27 -0.92 -29.72
CA GLY A 17 6.34 -1.99 -30.16
C GLY A 17 5.80 -2.96 -29.10
N LEU A 18 6.20 -2.86 -27.84
CA LEU A 18 5.64 -3.59 -26.71
C LEU A 18 4.65 -2.68 -25.99
N PHE A 19 3.39 -3.08 -25.94
CA PHE A 19 2.45 -2.55 -24.96
C PHE A 19 2.97 -2.91 -23.57
N ILE A 20 3.71 -2.01 -22.92
CA ILE A 20 3.97 -2.11 -21.48
C ILE A 20 2.69 -1.68 -20.78
N HIS A 21 1.66 -2.54 -20.85
CA HIS A 21 0.65 -2.53 -19.81
C HIS A 21 1.35 -3.09 -18.58
N SER A 22 2.08 -2.21 -17.89
CA SER A 22 2.52 -2.46 -16.52
C SER A 22 1.23 -2.71 -15.74
N ASN A 23 0.78 -3.95 -15.69
CA ASN A 23 -0.28 -4.39 -14.81
C ASN A 23 0.46 -4.78 -13.52
N PRO A 24 0.66 -3.82 -12.60
CA PRO A 24 1.48 -4.04 -11.43
C PRO A 24 0.89 -5.19 -10.60
N PRO A 25 1.73 -5.95 -9.90
CA PRO A 25 1.28 -7.07 -9.09
C PRO A 25 0.23 -6.60 -8.09
N ARG A 26 -0.99 -7.14 -8.20
CA ARG A 26 -2.05 -6.92 -7.22
C ARG A 26 -1.72 -7.69 -5.95
N VAL A 27 -2.00 -7.09 -4.79
CA VAL A 27 -1.91 -7.79 -3.51
C VAL A 27 -2.80 -9.02 -3.57
N LEU A 28 -2.21 -10.21 -3.56
CA LEU A 28 -2.96 -11.47 -3.54
C LEU A 28 -3.67 -11.57 -2.19
N GLN A 29 -4.99 -11.58 -2.21
CA GLN A 29 -5.75 -11.86 -1.00
C GLN A 29 -5.46 -13.31 -0.58
N LEU A 30 -4.93 -13.52 0.64
CA LEU A 30 -4.84 -14.88 1.19
C LEU A 30 -6.26 -15.41 1.36
N ASN A 31 -6.54 -16.51 0.67
CA ASN A 31 -7.68 -17.36 0.98
C ASN A 31 -7.25 -18.47 1.95
N SER A 32 -8.21 -19.08 2.64
CA SER A 32 -7.91 -20.07 3.67
C SER A 32 -7.23 -21.33 3.11
N ALA A 33 -7.48 -21.68 1.85
CA ALA A 33 -6.83 -22.81 1.19
C ALA A 33 -5.32 -22.58 1.00
N TYR A 34 -4.95 -21.38 0.54
CA TYR A 34 -3.56 -21.00 0.34
C TYR A 34 -2.81 -20.87 1.67
N VAL A 35 -3.44 -20.29 2.72
CA VAL A 35 -2.89 -20.29 4.09
C VAL A 35 -2.52 -21.71 4.52
N ARG A 36 -3.48 -22.65 4.43
CA ARG A 36 -3.25 -24.05 4.80
C ARG A 36 -2.14 -24.71 3.97
N GLN A 37 -2.04 -24.37 2.69
CA GLN A 37 -0.95 -24.85 1.83
C GLN A 37 0.41 -24.34 2.32
N LEU A 38 0.55 -23.04 2.60
CA LEU A 38 1.79 -22.46 3.13
C LEU A 38 2.21 -23.11 4.45
N ILE A 39 1.25 -23.33 5.34
CA ILE A 39 1.46 -23.98 6.64
C ILE A 39 1.92 -25.42 6.47
N ARG A 40 1.34 -26.16 5.52
CA ARG A 40 1.72 -27.56 5.22
C ARG A 40 3.14 -27.65 4.66
N HIS A 41 3.53 -26.72 3.80
CA HIS A 41 4.88 -26.68 3.23
C HIS A 41 5.93 -26.08 4.17
N GLY A 42 5.51 -25.41 5.24
CA GLY A 42 6.42 -24.74 6.16
C GLY A 42 7.02 -23.46 5.60
N ASP A 43 6.32 -22.79 4.68
CA ASP A 43 6.77 -21.57 3.99
C ASP A 43 6.66 -20.34 4.92
N VAL A 44 7.50 -20.29 5.96
CA VAL A 44 7.47 -19.23 6.99
C VAL A 44 7.68 -17.83 6.39
N ASP A 45 8.54 -17.69 5.38
CA ASP A 45 8.81 -16.38 4.77
C ASP A 45 7.57 -15.79 4.07
N LYS A 46 6.75 -16.64 3.44
CA LYS A 46 5.50 -16.20 2.81
C LYS A 46 4.42 -15.90 3.86
N LEU A 47 4.41 -16.64 4.97
CA LEU A 47 3.53 -16.34 6.11
C LEU A 47 3.93 -15.02 6.78
N GLU A 48 5.23 -14.76 6.94
CA GLU A 48 5.75 -13.47 7.43
C GLU A 48 5.37 -12.33 6.49
N GLN A 49 5.57 -12.50 5.19
CA GLN A 49 5.13 -11.50 4.21
C GLN A 49 3.62 -11.25 4.30
N ALA A 50 2.79 -12.28 4.52
CA ALA A 50 1.35 -12.11 4.70
C ALA A 50 1.02 -11.24 5.94
N VAL A 51 1.77 -11.38 7.03
CA VAL A 51 1.61 -10.50 8.22
C VAL A 51 2.01 -9.07 7.87
N LEU A 52 3.15 -8.87 7.21
CA LEU A 52 3.65 -7.55 6.79
C LEU A 52 2.73 -6.86 5.78
N GLU A 53 1.97 -7.63 4.99
CA GLU A 53 0.95 -7.12 4.07
C GLU A 53 -0.39 -6.78 4.77
N GLY A 54 -0.44 -6.80 6.10
CA GLY A 54 -1.63 -6.49 6.90
C GLY A 54 -2.62 -7.65 7.04
N GLN A 55 -2.27 -8.86 6.58
CA GLN A 55 -3.17 -10.03 6.57
C GLN A 55 -2.98 -10.96 7.78
N GLY A 56 -2.28 -10.53 8.83
CA GLY A 56 -1.94 -11.35 10.00
C GLY A 56 -3.14 -11.96 10.73
N LYS A 57 -4.29 -11.26 10.76
CA LYS A 57 -5.55 -11.78 11.34
C LYS A 57 -5.98 -13.12 10.77
N LYS A 58 -5.68 -13.41 9.49
CA LYS A 58 -6.04 -14.67 8.82
C LYS A 58 -5.20 -15.87 9.27
N LEU A 59 -4.11 -15.63 9.99
CA LEU A 59 -3.17 -16.66 10.47
C LEU A 59 -3.39 -16.99 11.95
N ILE A 60 -4.22 -16.22 12.65
CA ILE A 60 -4.53 -16.45 14.06
C ILE A 60 -5.37 -17.71 14.21
N GLY A 61 -4.97 -18.58 15.13
CA GLY A 61 -5.66 -19.85 15.42
C GLY A 61 -5.28 -21.00 14.49
N GLU A 62 -4.46 -20.76 13.46
CA GLU A 62 -3.94 -21.82 12.61
C GLU A 62 -2.87 -22.67 13.33
N TYR A 63 -2.73 -23.93 12.91
CA TYR A 63 -1.82 -24.88 13.53
C TYR A 63 -0.90 -25.55 12.50
N SER A 64 0.36 -25.77 12.88
CA SER A 64 1.31 -26.57 12.11
C SER A 64 1.96 -27.66 12.95
N ALA A 65 2.18 -28.82 12.33
CA ALA A 65 3.01 -29.87 12.89
C ALA A 65 4.50 -29.50 12.85
N ASP A 66 4.92 -28.70 11.85
CA ASP A 66 6.30 -28.22 11.75
C ASP A 66 6.65 -27.26 12.91
N TYR A 67 7.77 -27.52 13.56
CA TYR A 67 8.21 -26.76 14.74
C TYR A 67 8.51 -25.30 14.39
N LYS A 68 9.19 -25.04 13.28
CA LYS A 68 9.56 -23.70 12.84
C LYS A 68 8.30 -22.86 12.56
N THR A 69 7.38 -23.41 11.79
CA THR A 69 6.10 -22.78 11.44
C THR A 69 5.21 -22.57 12.66
N ARG A 70 5.08 -23.56 13.54
CA ARG A 70 4.31 -23.42 14.78
C ARG A 70 4.85 -22.32 15.69
N THR A 71 6.18 -22.22 15.81
CA THR A 71 6.82 -21.16 16.60
C THR A 71 6.56 -19.79 15.99
N PHE A 72 6.68 -19.68 14.66
CA PHE A 72 6.32 -18.45 13.95
C PHE A 72 4.84 -18.06 14.16
N LEU A 73 3.89 -18.99 13.97
CA LEU A 73 2.45 -18.74 14.17
C LEU A 73 2.14 -18.21 15.58
N LYS A 74 2.82 -18.73 16.62
CA LYS A 74 2.70 -18.24 18.00
C LYS A 74 3.22 -16.81 18.19
N SER A 75 4.18 -16.36 17.38
CA SER A 75 4.76 -15.01 17.45
C SER A 75 3.94 -13.93 16.74
N ILE A 76 2.97 -14.32 15.90
CA ILE A 76 2.17 -13.40 15.07
C ILE A 76 1.48 -12.29 15.89
N PRO A 77 0.83 -12.55 17.03
CA PRO A 77 0.20 -11.48 17.82
C PRO A 77 1.18 -10.40 18.26
N ALA A 78 2.38 -10.78 18.68
CA ALA A 78 3.43 -9.84 19.08
C ALA A 78 3.94 -9.02 17.88
N LEU A 79 4.14 -9.68 16.73
CA LEU A 79 4.54 -9.01 15.49
C LEU A 79 3.47 -8.00 15.03
N MET A 80 2.19 -8.38 15.06
CA MET A 80 1.09 -7.48 14.73
C MET A 80 1.00 -6.29 15.68
N SER A 81 1.17 -6.53 16.99
CA SER A 81 1.21 -5.46 17.98
C SER A 81 2.34 -4.47 17.72
N LYS A 82 3.54 -4.97 17.37
CA LYS A 82 4.67 -4.11 17.00
C LYS A 82 4.41 -3.29 15.74
N ILE A 83 3.80 -3.90 14.71
CA ILE A 83 3.37 -3.17 13.50
C ILE A 83 2.38 -2.06 13.89
N SER A 84 1.39 -2.36 14.74
CA SER A 84 0.45 -1.35 15.24
C SER A 84 1.16 -0.17 15.90
N LEU A 85 2.11 -0.43 16.80
CA LEU A 85 2.88 0.61 17.50
C LEU A 85 3.65 1.52 16.53
N LEU A 86 4.25 0.95 15.47
CA LEU A 86 4.91 1.75 14.43
C LEU A 86 3.95 2.69 13.72
N HIS A 87 2.75 2.20 13.39
CA HIS A 87 1.70 2.99 12.76
C HIS A 87 1.16 4.06 13.73
N ASP A 88 1.04 3.75 15.02
CA ASP A 88 0.58 4.69 16.05
C ASP A 88 1.60 5.81 16.29
N ALA A 89 2.91 5.51 16.23
CA ALA A 89 3.98 6.50 16.30
C ALA A 89 3.90 7.50 15.13
N VAL A 90 3.63 7.03 13.90
CA VAL A 90 3.40 7.91 12.75
C VAL A 90 2.11 8.72 12.91
N ASN A 91 1.00 8.09 13.30
CA ASN A 91 -0.27 8.79 13.52
C ASN A 91 -0.16 9.90 14.58
N SER A 92 0.77 9.75 15.53
CA SER A 92 1.02 10.70 16.62
C SER A 92 2.16 11.68 16.35
N ASP A 93 2.75 11.67 15.15
CA ASP A 93 3.91 12.48 14.75
C ASP A 93 5.13 12.34 15.70
N ARG A 94 5.40 11.12 16.18
CA ARG A 94 6.51 10.82 17.09
C ARG A 94 7.65 10.12 16.36
N LEU A 95 8.49 10.92 15.69
CA LEU A 95 9.65 10.42 14.94
C LEU A 95 10.64 9.65 15.82
N ASP A 96 10.93 10.13 17.03
CA ASP A 96 11.90 9.49 17.93
C ASP A 96 11.42 8.10 18.38
N GLU A 97 10.12 7.96 18.67
CA GLU A 97 9.53 6.66 19.02
C GLU A 97 9.55 5.71 17.81
N LEU A 98 9.21 6.20 16.62
CA LEU A 98 9.29 5.42 15.38
C LEU A 98 10.71 4.90 15.16
N GLN A 99 11.73 5.74 15.37
CA GLN A 99 13.14 5.36 15.26
C GLN A 99 13.50 4.29 16.29
N SER A 100 13.16 4.52 17.57
CA SER A 100 13.43 3.56 18.66
C SER A 100 12.83 2.18 18.37
N LEU A 101 11.55 2.11 18.00
CA LEU A 101 10.86 0.85 17.69
C LEU A 101 11.50 0.09 16.52
N LEU A 102 12.03 0.81 15.54
CA LEU A 102 12.72 0.24 14.38
C LEU A 102 14.16 -0.19 14.69
N ASP A 103 14.81 0.45 15.66
CA ASP A 103 16.18 0.14 16.09
C ASP A 103 16.25 -1.06 17.04
N GLU A 104 15.15 -1.44 17.70
CA GLU A 104 15.07 -2.65 18.55
C GLU A 104 15.46 -3.95 17.83
N GLU A 105 15.13 -4.07 16.53
CA GLU A 105 15.39 -5.28 15.74
C GLU A 105 16.02 -4.93 14.37
N PRO A 106 17.33 -4.68 14.33
CA PRO A 106 18.03 -4.20 13.12
C PRO A 106 17.84 -5.12 11.91
N GLU A 107 17.83 -6.43 12.12
CA GLU A 107 17.65 -7.45 11.07
C GLU A 107 16.28 -7.39 10.40
N LYS A 108 15.24 -7.01 11.16
CA LYS A 108 13.86 -6.93 10.66
C LYS A 108 13.47 -5.52 10.23
N LYS A 109 14.27 -4.51 10.57
CA LYS A 109 14.03 -3.09 10.32
C LYS A 109 13.54 -2.82 8.89
N ARG A 110 14.23 -3.35 7.89
CA ARG A 110 13.88 -3.14 6.46
C ARG A 110 12.49 -3.66 6.11
N LYS A 111 12.12 -4.83 6.64
CA LYS A 111 10.79 -5.43 6.47
C LYS A 111 9.72 -4.62 7.22
N MET A 112 10.05 -4.20 8.45
CA MET A 112 9.10 -3.52 9.34
C MET A 112 8.72 -2.12 8.84
N VAL A 113 9.64 -1.38 8.24
CA VAL A 113 9.35 -0.08 7.61
C VAL A 113 8.34 -0.21 6.45
N MET A 114 8.32 -1.37 5.78
CA MET A 114 7.40 -1.67 4.68
C MET A 114 6.10 -2.33 5.17
N ALA A 115 5.95 -2.57 6.47
CA ALA A 115 4.77 -3.22 7.03
C ALA A 115 3.52 -2.34 6.87
N LYS A 116 2.44 -2.99 6.47
CA LYS A 116 1.12 -2.40 6.32
C LYS A 116 0.28 -2.64 7.56
N ASP A 117 -0.58 -1.68 7.88
CA ASP A 117 -1.60 -1.88 8.89
C ASP A 117 -2.70 -2.84 8.41
N GLU A 118 -3.70 -3.08 9.25
CA GLU A 118 -4.82 -3.97 8.94
C GLU A 118 -5.70 -3.49 7.78
N SER A 119 -5.64 -2.20 7.45
CA SER A 119 -6.34 -1.63 6.29
C SER A 119 -5.50 -1.74 5.01
N GLY A 120 -4.29 -2.29 5.11
CA GLY A 120 -3.34 -2.44 4.01
C GLY A 120 -2.61 -1.15 3.68
N VAL A 121 -2.46 -0.22 4.63
CA VAL A 121 -1.80 1.08 4.45
C VAL A 121 -0.38 1.03 4.98
N GLY A 122 0.59 1.54 4.24
CA GLY A 122 1.99 1.63 4.69
C GLY A 122 2.29 2.89 5.50
N LEU A 123 3.41 2.89 6.23
CA LEU A 123 3.85 4.02 7.06
C LEU A 123 4.04 5.32 6.24
N LEU A 124 4.67 5.22 5.06
CA LEU A 124 4.94 6.41 4.22
C LEU A 124 3.65 7.00 3.64
N HIS A 125 2.63 6.18 3.35
CA HIS A 125 1.32 6.67 2.93
C HIS A 125 0.70 7.59 3.99
N LYS A 126 0.71 7.16 5.26
CA LYS A 126 0.20 7.96 6.39
C LYS A 126 1.02 9.22 6.61
N ALA A 127 2.35 9.11 6.61
CA ALA A 127 3.22 10.25 6.81
C ALA A 127 2.99 11.36 5.77
N ILE A 128 2.73 11.01 4.51
CA ILE A 128 2.39 12.00 3.47
C ILE A 128 0.96 12.50 3.63
N TYR A 129 -0.01 11.60 3.86
CA TYR A 129 -1.42 11.97 4.01
C TYR A 129 -1.64 13.00 5.14
N TYR A 130 -0.92 12.85 6.25
CA TYR A 130 -0.95 13.77 7.38
C TYR A 130 0.06 14.93 7.28
N ASP A 131 0.82 15.03 6.19
CA ASP A 131 1.86 16.05 5.94
C ASP A 131 2.96 16.13 7.02
N LEU A 132 3.39 14.96 7.52
CA LEU A 132 4.40 14.81 8.57
C LEU A 132 5.83 14.89 8.00
N LYS A 133 6.26 16.13 7.78
CA LYS A 133 7.48 16.46 7.04
C LYS A 133 8.75 15.78 7.54
N ASP A 134 8.95 15.75 8.84
CA ASP A 134 10.18 15.20 9.42
C ASP A 134 10.19 13.67 9.27
N ILE A 135 9.03 13.03 9.46
CA ILE A 135 8.87 11.58 9.29
C ILE A 135 9.04 11.18 7.83
N TYR A 136 8.28 11.75 6.88
CA TYR A 136 8.38 11.29 5.48
C TYR A 136 9.76 11.56 4.88
N LYS A 137 10.42 12.67 5.26
CA LYS A 137 11.79 12.94 4.80
C LYS A 137 12.76 11.91 5.34
N TRP A 138 12.76 11.70 6.66
CA TRP A 138 13.62 10.71 7.29
C TRP A 138 13.41 9.31 6.70
N MET A 139 12.15 8.91 6.48
CA MET A 139 11.81 7.62 5.88
C MET A 139 12.35 7.48 4.46
N VAL A 140 12.17 8.49 3.60
CA VAL A 140 12.61 8.45 2.20
C VAL A 140 14.14 8.48 2.11
N ASP A 141 14.80 9.27 2.95
CA ASP A 141 16.27 9.36 2.98
C ASP A 141 16.91 8.05 3.45
N LYS A 142 16.32 7.36 4.42
CA LYS A 142 16.84 6.09 4.97
C LYS A 142 16.35 4.85 4.23
N TYR A 143 15.16 4.89 3.67
CA TYR A 143 14.45 3.75 3.07
C TYR A 143 13.77 4.16 1.75
N PRO A 144 14.52 4.52 0.70
CA PRO A 144 13.97 5.02 -0.55
C PRO A 144 13.01 4.03 -1.21
N GLN A 145 13.14 2.71 -0.99
CA GLN A 145 12.22 1.70 -1.53
C GLN A 145 10.76 1.88 -1.08
N THR A 146 10.53 2.61 0.01
CA THR A 146 9.17 2.87 0.53
C THR A 146 8.31 3.68 -0.43
N VAL A 147 8.91 4.47 -1.34
CA VAL A 147 8.17 5.29 -2.31
C VAL A 147 7.39 4.46 -3.34
N HIS A 148 7.74 3.19 -3.51
CA HIS A 148 7.09 2.27 -4.45
C HIS A 148 5.99 1.42 -3.81
N MET A 149 5.81 1.51 -2.49
CA MET A 149 4.84 0.71 -1.76
C MET A 149 3.42 1.00 -2.25
N ARG A 150 2.57 -0.02 -2.30
CA ARG A 150 1.16 0.13 -2.67
C ARG A 150 0.28 -0.19 -1.48
N ASP A 151 -0.73 0.64 -1.23
CA ASP A 151 -1.77 0.34 -0.26
C ASP A 151 -2.76 -0.73 -0.79
N SER A 152 -3.82 -1.02 -0.05
CA SER A 152 -4.87 -1.96 -0.46
C SER A 152 -5.68 -1.50 -1.70
N GLU A 153 -5.71 -0.21 -1.99
CA GLU A 153 -6.33 0.36 -3.20
C GLU A 153 -5.34 0.50 -4.37
N GLY A 154 -4.10 0.01 -4.21
CA GLY A 154 -3.07 0.05 -5.25
C GLY A 154 -2.37 1.41 -5.38
N ARG A 155 -2.66 2.37 -4.49
CA ARG A 155 -2.09 3.71 -4.45
C ARG A 155 -0.68 3.70 -3.87
N THR A 156 0.22 4.45 -4.51
CA THR A 156 1.56 4.72 -3.99
C THR A 156 1.54 5.93 -3.03
N PRO A 157 2.57 6.14 -2.20
CA PRO A 157 2.65 7.35 -1.37
C PRO A 157 2.53 8.64 -2.19
N TYR A 158 2.99 8.63 -3.45
CA TYR A 158 2.83 9.75 -4.39
C TYR A 158 1.37 10.15 -4.65
N HIS A 159 0.41 9.21 -4.59
CA HIS A 159 -1.02 9.49 -4.75
C HIS A 159 -1.57 10.40 -3.65
N TYR A 160 -0.94 10.39 -2.47
CA TYR A 160 -1.37 11.16 -1.31
C TYR A 160 -0.80 12.57 -1.24
N THR A 161 0.13 12.94 -2.14
CA THR A 161 0.69 14.29 -2.21
C THR A 161 -0.33 15.44 -2.29
N PRO A 162 -1.53 15.30 -2.89
CA PRO A 162 -2.54 16.37 -2.88
C PRO A 162 -3.01 16.79 -1.48
N MET A 163 -2.82 15.94 -0.46
CA MET A 163 -3.21 16.20 0.92
C MET A 163 -2.20 17.09 1.67
N CYS A 164 -0.97 17.21 1.17
CA CYS A 164 0.05 18.06 1.78
C CYS A 164 -0.24 19.54 1.56
N LYS A 165 0.30 20.40 2.43
CA LYS A 165 0.19 21.87 2.29
C LYS A 165 0.86 22.39 1.02
N ASP A 166 1.99 21.80 0.63
CA ASP A 166 2.71 22.10 -0.61
C ASP A 166 2.90 20.83 -1.45
N PRO A 167 1.87 20.41 -2.21
CA PRO A 167 1.93 19.18 -2.99
C PRO A 167 3.06 19.19 -4.02
N ASN A 168 3.37 20.33 -4.63
CA ASN A 168 4.38 20.42 -5.69
C ASN A 168 5.79 20.13 -5.15
N SER A 169 6.11 20.64 -3.96
CA SER A 169 7.40 20.36 -3.31
C SER A 169 7.53 18.90 -2.91
N VAL A 170 6.48 18.32 -2.30
CA VAL A 170 6.46 16.90 -1.92
C VAL A 170 6.55 15.99 -3.14
N GLN A 171 5.87 16.33 -4.24
CA GLN A 171 5.97 15.58 -5.50
C GLN A 171 7.39 15.58 -6.06
N LYS A 172 8.06 16.74 -6.12
CA LYS A 172 9.45 16.82 -6.57
C LYS A 172 10.37 15.99 -5.68
N PHE A 173 10.17 16.05 -4.36
CA PHE A 173 10.93 15.27 -3.39
C PHE A 173 10.77 13.76 -3.64
N LEU A 174 9.55 13.26 -3.81
CA LEU A 174 9.30 11.84 -4.07
C LEU A 174 9.81 11.39 -5.45
N ILE A 175 9.68 12.22 -6.48
CA ILE A 175 10.23 11.93 -7.82
C ILE A 175 11.75 11.81 -7.75
N ALA A 176 12.42 12.70 -7.00
CA ALA A 176 13.87 12.63 -6.79
C ALA A 176 14.28 11.33 -6.07
N ALA A 177 13.40 10.76 -5.24
CA ALA A 177 13.58 9.47 -4.60
C ALA A 177 13.15 8.25 -5.46
N GLY A 178 12.72 8.48 -6.72
CA GLY A 178 12.36 7.43 -7.67
C GLY A 178 10.86 7.13 -7.81
N ALA A 179 9.98 7.93 -7.21
CA ALA A 179 8.54 7.76 -7.40
C ALA A 179 8.12 8.03 -8.85
N ASP A 180 7.26 7.15 -9.40
CA ASP A 180 6.71 7.29 -10.74
C ASP A 180 5.30 7.91 -10.69
N PRO A 181 5.10 9.14 -11.23
CA PRO A 181 3.81 9.83 -11.22
C PRO A 181 2.78 9.23 -12.18
N SER A 182 3.20 8.36 -13.10
CA SER A 182 2.32 7.74 -14.10
C SER A 182 1.57 6.51 -13.58
N ILE A 183 1.96 6.00 -12.41
CA ILE A 183 1.30 4.84 -11.80
C ILE A 183 -0.15 5.19 -11.46
N GLY A 184 -1.08 4.37 -11.95
CA GLY A 184 -2.47 4.37 -11.52
C GLY A 184 -2.74 3.43 -10.34
N ASP A 185 -3.73 3.78 -9.53
CA ASP A 185 -4.36 2.94 -8.51
C ASP A 185 -5.16 1.78 -9.15
N ASN A 186 -5.87 0.99 -8.33
CA ASN A 186 -6.71 -0.11 -8.81
C ASN A 186 -7.85 0.36 -9.75
N SER A 187 -8.25 1.63 -9.68
CA SER A 187 -9.24 2.29 -10.54
C SER A 187 -8.61 3.06 -11.71
N GLN A 188 -7.30 2.88 -11.96
CA GLN A 188 -6.53 3.60 -12.99
C GLN A 188 -6.45 5.13 -12.76
N ARG A 189 -6.66 5.60 -11.54
CA ARG A 189 -6.52 7.02 -11.16
C ARG A 189 -5.09 7.28 -10.73
N THR A 190 -4.50 8.36 -11.25
CA THR A 190 -3.15 8.80 -10.89
C THR A 190 -3.19 9.89 -9.82
N ALA A 191 -2.04 10.25 -9.24
CA ALA A 191 -1.96 11.39 -8.30
C ALA A 191 -2.48 12.72 -8.89
N LYS A 192 -2.34 12.91 -10.21
CA LYS A 192 -2.86 14.10 -10.90
C LYS A 192 -4.39 14.16 -10.82
N TYR A 193 -5.09 13.03 -10.95
CA TYR A 193 -6.54 12.98 -10.81
C TYR A 193 -6.99 13.51 -9.44
N TYR A 194 -6.28 13.11 -8.37
CA TYR A 194 -6.62 13.48 -7.01
C TYR A 194 -6.27 14.93 -6.64
N MET A 195 -5.50 15.65 -7.47
CA MET A 195 -5.33 17.10 -7.29
C MET A 195 -6.67 17.84 -7.38
N ASP A 196 -7.54 17.38 -8.30
CA ASP A 196 -8.84 17.98 -8.56
C ASP A 196 -9.98 17.27 -7.78
N HIS A 197 -9.71 16.10 -7.20
CA HIS A 197 -10.70 15.25 -6.53
C HIS A 197 -10.26 14.85 -5.10
N LYS A 198 -9.74 15.81 -4.33
CA LYS A 198 -9.19 15.54 -2.98
C LYS A 198 -10.20 14.88 -2.04
N GLN A 199 -11.50 15.18 -2.19
CA GLN A 199 -12.58 14.55 -1.42
C GLN A 199 -12.73 13.04 -1.65
N GLU A 200 -12.19 12.51 -2.75
CA GLU A 200 -12.17 11.07 -3.04
C GLU A 200 -10.90 10.39 -2.52
N LEU A 201 -9.96 11.16 -1.98
CA LEU A 201 -8.67 10.70 -1.50
C LEU A 201 -8.69 10.59 0.03
N GLU A 202 -9.07 9.42 0.51
CA GLU A 202 -8.96 9.07 1.93
C GLU A 202 -8.09 7.82 2.10
N LEU A 203 -7.48 7.65 3.27
CA LEU A 203 -6.82 6.40 3.61
C LEU A 203 -7.85 5.25 3.62
N PRO A 204 -7.47 4.04 3.15
CA PRO A 204 -8.29 2.85 3.30
C PRO A 204 -8.68 2.66 4.76
N SER A 205 -9.92 2.26 4.99
CA SER A 205 -10.38 1.84 6.30
C SER A 205 -10.99 0.45 6.21
N SER A 206 -10.69 -0.38 7.21
CA SER A 206 -11.21 -1.74 7.35
C SER A 206 -12.74 -1.82 7.45
N GLN A 207 -13.43 -0.68 7.62
CA GLN A 207 -14.90 -0.59 7.72
C GLN A 207 -15.61 -0.30 6.40
N LYS A 208 -14.91 0.12 5.33
CA LYS A 208 -15.52 0.46 4.04
C LYS A 208 -15.66 -0.76 3.14
N SER A 209 -16.43 -1.76 3.56
CA SER A 209 -16.84 -2.88 2.71
C SER A 209 -18.33 -2.85 2.36
N THR A 210 -18.97 -1.68 2.19
CA THR A 210 -20.31 -1.57 1.60
C THR A 210 -20.60 -0.15 1.13
N THR A 211 -20.26 0.20 -0.11
CA THR A 211 -20.99 1.20 -0.94
C THR A 211 -20.36 1.27 -2.34
N ILE A 212 -20.48 0.19 -3.12
CA ILE A 212 -20.46 0.34 -4.57
C ILE A 212 -21.90 0.60 -4.98
N SER A 213 -22.24 1.88 -5.18
CA SER A 213 -23.45 2.27 -5.90
C SER A 213 -23.37 1.72 -7.32
N ARG A 214 -24.02 0.58 -7.55
CA ARG A 214 -24.43 0.18 -8.90
C ARG A 214 -25.40 1.24 -9.41
N LYS A 215 -24.92 2.20 -10.21
CA LYS A 215 -25.80 3.01 -11.05
C LYS A 215 -26.43 2.07 -12.09
N ASN A 216 -27.68 1.69 -11.85
CA ASN A 216 -28.54 1.06 -12.85
C ASN A 216 -28.75 2.07 -13.99
N THR A 217 -28.23 1.75 -15.17
CA THR A 217 -28.70 2.35 -16.42
C THR A 217 -29.98 1.63 -16.84
N ALA A 218 -31.13 2.20 -16.49
CA ALA A 218 -32.39 1.83 -17.12
C ALA A 218 -32.42 2.45 -18.52
N HIS A 219 -32.34 1.59 -19.55
CA HIS A 219 -32.82 1.93 -20.88
C HIS A 219 -34.34 2.14 -20.79
N LYS A 220 -34.82 3.30 -21.25
CA LYS A 220 -36.22 3.50 -21.61
C LYS A 220 -36.34 3.18 -23.09
N ASP A 221 -37.17 2.19 -23.40
CA ASP A 221 -37.89 2.08 -24.67
C ASP A 221 -39.08 3.04 -24.68
#